data_AF-A0A6J7LHB7-F1
#
_entry.id   AF-A0A6J7LHB7-F1
#
_cell.length_a   1.000
_cell.length_b   1.000
_cell.length_c   1.000
_cell.angle_alpha   90.00
_cell.angle_beta   90.00
_cell.angle_gamma   90.00
#
_symmetry.space_group_name_H-M   'P 1'
#
loop_
_entity.id
_entity.type
_entity.pdbx_description
1 polymer ?
#
loop_
_entity_poly.entity_id
_entity_poly.type
_entity_poly.pdbx_seq_one_letter_code
_entity_poly.pdbx_strand_id
1 'polypeptide(L)' 'MQEFVAKHQLTFVNIKDNDGLIFSQFDVAYQPAWVFIRQDGTSETNLGAMDEVALSQKLNELGGS' A
#
# COMPACT_ATOMS: atom_id res chain seq x y z
N MET A 1 -12.99 6.98 -9.87
CA MET A 1 -12.66 6.01 -8.81
C MET A 1 -13.61 4.82 -8.86
N GLN A 2 -14.93 5.00 -8.70
CA GLN A 2 -15.89 3.87 -8.76
C GLN A 2 -15.83 3.08 -10.07
N GLU A 3 -15.78 3.74 -11.23
CA GLU A 3 -15.64 3.06 -12.53
C GLU A 3 -14.34 2.26 -12.65
N PHE A 4 -13.24 2.76 -12.07
CA PHE A 4 -11.95 2.06 -12.07
C PHE A 4 -12.02 0.80 -11.20
N VAL A 5 -12.58 0.91 -10.00
CA VAL A 5 -12.83 -0.22 -9.10
C VAL A 5 -13.66 -1.29 -9.79
N ALA A 6 -14.76 -0.90 -10.44
CA ALA A 6 -15.64 -1.82 -11.18
C ALA A 6 -14.91 -2.49 -12.36
N LYS A 7 -14.20 -1.70 -13.18
CA LYS A 7 -13.44 -2.22 -14.34
C LYS A 7 -12.39 -3.25 -13.95
N HIS A 8 -11.71 -3.03 -12.83
CA HIS A 8 -10.64 -3.91 -12.33
C HIS A 8 -11.12 -4.94 -11.30
N GLN A 9 -12.43 -5.00 -11.03
CA GLN A 9 -13.06 -5.96 -10.11
C GLN A 9 -12.37 -5.99 -8.73
N LEU A 10 -11.98 -4.82 -8.20
CA LEU A 10 -11.34 -4.74 -6.89
C LEU A 10 -12.39 -5.05 -5.80
N THR A 11 -12.14 -6.09 -5.02
CA THR A 11 -13.08 -6.60 -4.00
C THR A 11 -12.80 -6.09 -2.58
N PHE A 12 -11.78 -5.25 -2.41
CA PHE A 12 -11.41 -4.63 -1.14
C PHE A 12 -11.78 -3.14 -1.09
N VAL A 13 -11.77 -2.56 0.11
CA VAL A 13 -12.10 -1.14 0.33
C VAL A 13 -11.10 -0.25 -0.41
N ASN A 14 -11.62 0.64 -1.26
CA ASN A 14 -10.83 1.65 -1.95
C ASN A 14 -11.18 3.03 -1.39
N ILE A 15 -10.16 3.80 -1.03
CA ILE A 15 -10.29 5.14 -0.44
C ILE A 15 -9.92 6.17 -1.51
N LYS A 16 -10.70 7.26 -1.59
CA LYS A 16 -10.41 8.41 -2.45
C LYS A 16 -9.76 9.51 -1.60
N ASP A 17 -8.44 9.47 -1.49
CA ASP A 17 -7.63 10.40 -0.68
C ASP A 17 -7.34 11.71 -1.45
N ASN A 18 -8.38 12.51 -1.71
CA ASN A 18 -8.27 13.73 -2.53
C ASN A 18 -7.44 14.84 -1.87
N ASP A 19 -7.44 14.91 -0.54
CA ASP A 19 -6.71 15.88 0.28
C ASP A 19 -5.31 15.37 0.68
N GLY A 20 -4.99 14.10 0.36
CA GLY A 20 -3.67 13.51 0.58
C GLY A 20 -3.37 13.22 2.04
N LEU A 21 -4.37 13.19 2.92
CA LEU A 21 -4.16 12.99 4.36
C LEU A 21 -3.64 11.59 4.67
N ILE A 22 -4.13 10.56 3.97
CA ILE A 22 -3.65 9.20 4.14
C ILE A 22 -2.23 9.07 3.57
N PHE A 23 -1.95 9.64 2.40
CA PHE A 23 -0.59 9.63 1.84
C PHE A 23 0.40 10.35 2.74
N SER A 24 0.04 11.51 3.28
CA SER A 24 0.89 12.24 4.23
C SER A 24 1.10 11.48 5.54
N GLN A 25 0.10 10.75 6.02
CA GLN A 25 0.22 9.96 7.26
C GLN A 25 1.26 8.83 7.13
N PHE A 26 1.42 8.27 5.93
CA PHE A 26 2.31 7.14 5.66
C PHE A 26 3.52 7.52 4.79
N ASP A 27 3.90 8.80 4.73
CA ASP A 27 5.07 9.27 3.97
C ASP A 27 5.08 8.84 2.48
N VAL A 28 3.91 8.73 1.85
CA VAL A 28 3.76 8.39 0.44
C VAL A 28 3.92 9.65 -0.42
N ALA A 29 5.15 9.91 -0.88
CA ALA A 29 5.46 11.09 -1.70
C ALA A 29 4.92 11.02 -3.14
N TYR A 30 4.80 9.81 -3.70
CA TYR A 30 4.26 9.58 -5.04
C TYR A 30 3.77 8.14 -5.20
N GLN A 31 2.93 7.92 -6.21
CA GLN A 31 2.44 6.60 -6.59
C GLN A 31 3.24 6.01 -7.78
N PRO A 32 3.31 4.67 -7.92
CA PRO A 32 2.82 3.67 -6.96
C PRO A 32 3.71 3.60 -5.71
N ALA A 33 3.15 3.11 -4.61
CA ALA A 33 3.85 2.86 -3.35
C ALA A 33 3.13 1.75 -2.55
N TRP A 34 3.86 1.13 -1.64
CA TRP A 34 3.37 0.13 -0.69
C TRP A 34 3.59 0.62 0.74
N VAL A 35 2.60 0.42 1.60
CA VAL A 35 2.70 0.68 3.04
C VAL A 35 2.40 -0.63 3.77
N PHE A 36 3.36 -1.10 4.55
CA PHE A 36 3.21 -2.31 5.36
C PHE A 36 2.99 -1.92 6.81
N ILE A 37 1.83 -2.27 7.37
CA ILE A 37 1.44 -1.94 8.73
C ILE A 37 1.51 -3.20 9.59
N ARG A 38 2.27 -3.15 10.69
CA ARG A 38 2.41 -4.25 11.65
C ARG A 38 1.28 -4.21 12.69
N GLN A 39 1.12 -5.31 13.43
CA GLN A 39 0.09 -5.44 14.47
C GLN A 39 0.24 -4.41 15.61
N ASP A 40 1.46 -3.94 15.87
CA ASP A 40 1.74 -2.90 16.86
C ASP A 40 1.45 -1.47 16.38
N GLY A 41 0.97 -1.32 15.13
CA GLY A 41 0.66 -0.05 14.51
C GLY A 41 1.85 0.66 13.86
N THR A 42 3.07 0.10 13.94
CA THR A 42 4.21 0.63 13.19
C THR A 42 4.05 0.35 11.70
N SER A 43 4.53 1.28 10.86
CA SER A 43 4.45 1.14 9.40
C SER A 43 5.80 1.35 8.73
N GLU A 44 5.97 0.70 7.58
CA GLU A 44 7.10 0.92 6.68
C GLU A 44 6.60 1.20 5.26
N THR A 45 7.12 2.26 4.64
CA THR A 45 6.73 2.70 3.30
C THR A 45 7.82 2.40 2.29
N ASN A 46 7.43 1.72 1.20
CA ASN A 46 8.28 1.48 0.04
C ASN A 46 7.72 2.25 -1.16
N LEU A 47 8.49 3.23 -1.66
CA LEU A 47 8.10 4.02 -2.83
C LEU A 47 8.43 3.27 -4.13
N GLY A 48 7.56 3.39 -5.12
CA GLY A 48 7.69 2.70 -6.40
C GLY A 48 6.91 1.38 -6.45
N ALA A 49 6.89 0.79 -7.65
CA ALA A 49 6.27 -0.51 -7.85
C ALA A 49 7.19 -1.61 -7.30
N MET A 50 6.60 -2.69 -6.80
CA MET A 50 7.31 -3.90 -6.44
C MET A 50 6.84 -5.01 -7.37
N ASP A 51 7.78 -5.82 -7.86
CA ASP A 51 7.44 -7.07 -8.51
C ASP A 51 7.14 -8.16 -7.47
N GLU A 52 6.72 -9.33 -7.93
CA GLU A 52 6.32 -10.44 -7.07
C GLU A 52 7.48 -10.95 -6.19
N VAL A 53 8.71 -10.92 -6.70
CA VAL A 53 9.90 -11.38 -5.97
C VAL A 53 10.21 -10.43 -4.82
N ALA A 54 10.29 -9.13 -5.11
CA ALA A 54 10.55 -8.10 -4.12
C ALA A 54 9.44 -8.04 -3.07
N LEU A 55 8.17 -8.16 -3.47
CA LEU A 55 7.04 -8.18 -2.55
C LEU A 55 7.10 -9.41 -1.63
N SER A 56 7.38 -10.59 -2.18
CA SER A 56 7.48 -11.83 -1.40
C SER A 56 8.63 -11.78 -0.40
N GLN A 57 9.78 -11.26 -0.80
CA GLN A 57 10.92 -11.03 0.09
C GLN A 57 10.54 -10.08 1.23
N LYS A 58 9.88 -8.96 0.90
CA LYS A 58 9.45 -7.99 1.90
C LYS A 58 8.46 -8.57 2.91
N LEU A 59 7.51 -9.38 2.45
CA LEU A 59 6.56 -10.06 3.33
C LEU A 59 7.26 -11.08 4.25
N ASN A 60 8.27 -11.80 3.75
CA ASN A 60 9.04 -12.72 4.57
C ASN A 60 9.89 -12.01 5.64
N GLU A 61 10.47 -10.85 5.31
CA GLU A 61 11.19 -10.02 6.29
C GLU A 61 10.27 -9.51 7.40
N LEU A 62 9.02 -9.18 7.07
CA LEU A 62 8.03 -8.65 8.01
C LEU A 62 7.31 -9.73 8.82
N GLY A 63 7.12 -10.92 8.23
CA GLY A 63 6.41 -12.06 8.82
C GLY A 63 7.30 -13.12 9.44
N GLY A 64 8.63 -13.04 9.26
CA GLY A 64 9.60 -13.95 9.86
C GLY A 64 9.74 -13.72 11.36
N SER A 65 8.90 -14.42 12.14
CA SER A 65 9.08 -14.72 13.57
C SER A 65 9.44 -16.19 13.73
#